data_AF-A0A2J6RVR1-F1
#
_entry.id   AF-A0A2J6RVR1-F1
#
_cell.length_a   1.000
_cell.length_b   1.000
_cell.length_c   1.000
_cell.angle_alpha   90.00
_cell.angle_beta   90.00
_cell.angle_gamma   90.00
#
_symmetry.space_group_name_H-M   'P 1'
#
loop_
_entity.id
_entity.type
_entity.pdbx_description
1 polymer ?
#
loop_
_entity_poly.entity_id
_entity_poly.type
_entity_poly.pdbx_seq_one_letter_code
_entity_poly.pdbx_strand_id
1 'polypeptide(L)'
;MLFAVAGVVTFGFWKVGRGIREQNELAREKMWSRIHLIPLLTAEEDRDLVRRHYADQAREKELLGSQTSPYNSDRFVRPTFAITPSQKSK
;
A
#
# COMPACT_ATOMS: atom_id res chain seq x y z
N MET A 1 -5.10 45.93 -26.23
CA MET A 1 -5.13 45.25 -24.91
C MET A 1 -5.85 43.91 -24.94
N LEU A 2 -7.10 43.81 -25.42
CA LEU A 2 -7.86 42.55 -25.44
C LEU A 2 -7.16 41.38 -26.20
N PHE A 3 -6.63 41.65 -27.40
CA PHE A 3 -5.94 40.63 -28.22
C PHE A 3 -4.65 40.11 -27.58
N ALA A 4 -3.92 40.95 -26.84
CA ALA A 4 -2.71 40.53 -26.14
C ALA A 4 -3.04 39.56 -24.99
N VAL A 5 -4.09 39.86 -24.22
CA VAL A 5 -4.59 38.97 -23.17
C VAL A 5 -5.09 37.65 -23.75
N ALA A 6 -5.88 37.69 -24.82
CA ALA A 6 -6.36 36.49 -25.50
C ALA A 6 -5.20 35.62 -26.01
N GLY A 7 -4.15 36.23 -26.57
CA GLY A 7 -2.95 35.53 -27.02
C GLY A 7 -2.19 34.84 -25.89
N VAL A 8 -1.97 35.52 -24.76
CA VAL A 8 -1.30 34.95 -23.58
C VAL A 8 -2.10 33.79 -23.00
N VAL A 9 -3.42 33.94 -22.85
CA VAL A 9 -4.29 32.89 -22.32
C VAL A 9 -4.27 31.66 -23.22
N THR A 10 -4.44 31.85 -24.53
CA THR A 10 -4.46 30.74 -25.50
C THR A 10 -3.12 29.98 -25.50
N PHE A 11 -2.00 30.70 -25.46
CA PHE A 11 -0.68 30.08 -25.35
C PHE A 11 -0.47 29.36 -24.02
N GLY A 12 -0.95 29.94 -22.91
CA GLY A 12 -0.93 29.32 -21.60
C GLY A 12 -1.67 27.98 -21.57
N PHE A 13 -2.90 27.96 -22.08
CA PHE A 13 -3.70 26.73 -22.18
C PHE A 13 -3.06 25.67 -23.09
N TRP A 14 -2.44 26.08 -24.20
CA TRP A 14 -1.70 25.16 -25.06
C TRP A 14 -0.49 24.53 -24.33
N LYS A 15 0.28 25.32 -23.59
CA LYS A 15 1.42 24.82 -22.81
C LYS A 15 0.98 23.88 -21.68
N VAL A 16 -0.10 24.22 -20.97
CA VAL A 16 -0.68 23.38 -19.92
C VAL A 16 -1.19 22.06 -20.50
N GLY A 17 -1.89 22.08 -21.64
CA GLY A 17 -2.37 20.87 -22.30
C GLY A 17 -1.24 19.90 -22.67
N ARG A 18 -0.08 20.43 -23.10
CA ARG A 18 1.11 19.59 -23.34
C ARG A 18 1.66 19.02 -22.02
N GLY A 19 1.77 19.83 -20.97
CA GLY A 19 2.27 19.38 -19.66
C GLY A 19 1.40 18.29 -19.01
N ILE A 20 0.07 18.39 -19.14
CA ILE A 20 -0.86 17.37 -18.62
C ILE A 20 -0.63 16.01 -19.30
N ARG A 21 -0.39 16.02 -20.62
CA ARG A 21 -0.12 14.78 -21.36
C ARG A 21 1.18 14.12 -20.90
N GLU A 22 2.22 14.91 -20.70
CA GLU A 22 3.49 14.42 -20.17
C GLU A 22 3.34 13.84 -18.76
N GLN A 23 2.64 14.54 -17.86
CA GLN A 23 2.35 14.03 -16.51
C GLN A 23 1.56 12.73 -16.52
N ASN A 24 0.62 12.56 -17.45
CA ASN A 24 -0.14 11.32 -17.58
C ASN A 24 0.74 10.16 -18.03
N GLU A 25 1.70 10.39 -18.93
CA GLU A 25 2.65 9.35 -19.34
C GLU A 25 3.64 9.00 -18.20
N LEU A 26 4.12 9.99 -17.45
CA LEU A 26 4.94 9.74 -16.25
C LEU A 26 4.17 8.97 -15.16
N ALA A 27 2.89 9.31 -14.95
CA ALA A 27 2.02 8.59 -14.03
C ALA A 27 1.77 7.15 -14.49
N ARG A 28 1.64 6.94 -15.81
CA ARG A 28 1.54 5.61 -16.42
C ARG A 28 2.81 4.82 -16.17
N GLU A 29 3.98 5.38 -16.47
CA GLU A 29 5.28 4.74 -16.21
C GLU A 29 5.42 4.33 -14.74
N LYS A 30 5.11 5.25 -13.81
CA LYS A 30 5.10 4.97 -12.37
C LYS A 30 4.12 3.86 -11.99
N MET A 31 2.95 3.78 -12.63
CA MET A 31 1.99 2.72 -12.36
C MET A 31 2.49 1.38 -12.88
N TRP A 32 3.06 1.34 -14.08
CA TRP A 32 3.64 0.13 -14.65
C TRP A 32 4.81 -0.38 -13.82
N SER A 33 5.71 0.49 -13.35
CA SER A 33 6.78 0.06 -12.46
C SER A 33 6.22 -0.57 -11.18
N ARG A 34 5.15 0.01 -10.61
CA ARG A 34 4.47 -0.55 -9.44
C ARG A 34 3.84 -1.92 -9.73
N ILE A 35 3.13 -2.11 -10.84
CA ILE A 35 2.49 -3.38 -11.20
C ILE A 35 3.50 -4.53 -11.25
N HIS A 36 4.70 -4.28 -11.77
CA HIS A 36 5.74 -5.29 -11.85
C HIS A 36 6.40 -5.60 -10.51
N LEU A 37 6.43 -4.65 -9.58
CA LEU A 37 7.06 -4.81 -8.27
C LEU A 37 6.09 -5.34 -7.20
N ILE A 38 4.79 -5.07 -7.33
CA ILE A 38 3.76 -5.49 -6.36
C ILE A 38 3.84 -7.00 -6.04
N PRO A 39 3.91 -7.92 -7.01
CA PRO A 39 3.91 -9.35 -6.70
C PRO A 39 5.08 -9.77 -5.79
N LEU A 40 6.26 -9.19 -5.99
CA LEU A 40 7.43 -9.47 -5.16
C LEU A 40 7.22 -8.93 -3.74
N LEU A 41 6.79 -7.67 -3.61
CA LEU A 41 6.58 -7.03 -2.31
C LEU A 41 5.46 -7.72 -1.51
N THR A 42 4.35 -8.05 -2.17
CA THR A 42 3.24 -8.78 -1.55
C THR A 42 3.68 -10.17 -1.08
N ALA A 43 4.50 -10.88 -1.86
CA ALA A 43 5.01 -12.19 -1.46
C ALA A 43 5.96 -12.11 -0.26
N GLU A 44 6.80 -11.07 -0.18
CA GLU A 44 7.65 -10.83 0.98
C GLU A 44 6.83 -10.47 2.23
N GLU A 45 5.83 -9.59 2.08
CA GLU A 45 4.93 -9.21 3.16
C GLU A 45 4.13 -10.42 3.68
N ASP A 46 3.53 -11.22 2.80
CA ASP A 46 2.75 -12.39 3.19
C ASP A 46 3.61 -13.43 3.93
N ARG A 47 4.89 -13.61 3.57
CA ARG A 47 5.83 -14.48 4.32
C ARG A 47 6.06 -14.00 5.75
N ASP A 48 6.29 -12.69 5.93
CA ASP A 48 6.52 -12.14 7.27
C ASP A 48 5.23 -12.16 8.12
N LEU A 49 4.08 -11.89 7.50
CA LEU A 49 2.79 -11.95 8.18
C LEU A 49 2.47 -13.37 8.67
N VAL A 50 2.66 -14.39 7.83
CA VAL A 50 2.45 -15.79 8.21
C VAL A 50 3.39 -16.18 9.37
N ARG A 51 4.65 -15.75 9.32
CA ARG A 51 5.62 -15.99 10.40
C ARG A 51 5.16 -15.40 11.72
N ARG A 52 4.68 -14.15 11.72
CA ARG A 52 4.16 -13.49 12.93
C ARG A 52 2.88 -14.16 13.43
N HIS A 53 1.97 -14.51 12.52
CA HIS A 53 0.72 -15.17 12.86
C HIS A 53 0.94 -16.51 13.58
N TYR A 54 1.84 -17.36 13.08
CA TYR A 54 2.16 -18.63 13.74
C TYR A 54 2.88 -18.44 15.07
N ALA A 55 3.75 -17.42 15.19
CA ALA A 55 4.39 -17.10 16.47
C ALA A 55 3.37 -16.66 17.52
N ASP A 56 2.37 -15.87 17.13
CA ASP A 56 1.31 -15.42 18.03
C ASP A 56 0.37 -16.56 18.43
N GLN A 57 0.00 -17.44 17.49
CA GLN A 57 -0.78 -18.66 17.80
C GLN A 57 -0.04 -19.62 18.74
N ALA A 58 1.28 -19.77 18.58
CA ALA A 58 2.09 -20.59 19.47
C ALA A 58 2.11 -19.99 20.89
N ARG A 59 2.27 -18.67 20.99
CA ARG A 59 2.24 -17.94 22.26
C ARG A 59 0.87 -18.01 22.94
N GLU A 60 -0.21 -17.84 22.19
CA GLU A 60 -1.58 -17.97 22.69
C GLU A 60 -1.81 -19.38 23.26
N LYS A 61 -1.35 -20.42 22.54
CA LYS A 61 -1.43 -21.80 23.01
C LYS A 61 -0.63 -22.04 24.29
N GLU A 62 0.55 -21.42 24.44
CA GLU A 62 1.36 -21.52 25.66
C GLU A 62 0.68 -20.83 26.86
N LEU A 63 0.10 -19.65 26.66
CA LEU A 63 -0.50 -18.85 27.73
C LEU A 63 -1.93 -19.27 28.11
N LEU A 64 -2.74 -19.65 27.12
CA LEU A 64 -4.18 -19.91 27.27
C LEU A 64 -4.56 -21.38 27.03
N GLY A 65 -3.62 -22.23 26.61
CA GLY A 65 -3.83 -23.66 26.39
C GLY A 65 -4.61 -24.03 25.13
N SER A 66 -5.13 -23.05 24.38
CA SER A 66 -5.91 -23.27 23.15
C SER A 66 -5.62 -22.18 22.12
N GLN A 67 -5.93 -22.47 20.85
CA GLN A 67 -5.96 -21.48 19.77
C GLN A 67 -7.42 -21.27 19.41
N THR A 68 -7.93 -20.06 19.57
CA THR A 68 -9.34 -19.75 19.34
C THR A 68 -9.50 -18.66 18.29
N SER A 69 -10.33 -18.91 17.27
CA SER A 69 -10.72 -17.89 16.30
C SER A 69 -11.93 -17.12 16.83
N PRO A 70 -11.89 -15.78 16.88
CA PRO A 70 -13.07 -14.97 17.21
C PRO A 70 -14.19 -15.04 16.16
N TYR A 71 -13.91 -15.58 14.97
CA TYR A 71 -14.83 -15.59 13.84
C TYR A 71 -15.48 -16.96 13.66
N ASN A 72 -16.79 -16.97 13.44
CA ASN A 72 -17.60 -18.17 13.20
C ASN A 72 -17.50 -18.71 11.76
N SER A 73 -16.42 -18.41 11.04
CA SER A 73 -16.21 -18.81 9.65
C SER A 73 -14.78 -19.31 9.44
N ASP A 74 -14.59 -20.26 8.53
CA ASP A 74 -13.28 -20.82 8.20
C ASP A 74 -12.40 -19.89 7.34
N ARG A 75 -12.86 -18.66 7.05
CA ARG A 75 -12.08 -17.68 6.29
C ARG A 75 -10.96 -17.12 7.16
N PHE A 76 -9.74 -17.10 6.61
CA PHE A 76 -8.63 -16.38 7.22
C PHE A 76 -8.89 -14.86 7.25
N VAL A 77 -8.78 -14.28 8.43
CA VAL A 77 -8.88 -12.83 8.66
C VAL A 77 -7.56 -12.34 9.21
N ARG A 78 -7.00 -11.29 8.59
CA ARG A 78 -5.75 -10.67 9.04
C ARG A 78 -5.95 -10.05 10.43
N PRO A 79 -5.07 -10.28 11.40
CA PRO A 79 -5.17 -9.64 12.72
C PRO A 79 -5.07 -8.11 12.61
N THR A 80 -6.02 -7.39 13.20
CA THR A 80 -6.04 -5.91 13.19
C THR A 80 -5.01 -5.31 14.16
N PHE A 81 -4.76 -5.99 15.28
CA PHE A 81 -3.85 -5.52 16.33
C PHE A 81 -2.68 -6.49 16.47
N ALA A 82 -1.47 -5.94 16.45
CA ALA A 82 -0.25 -6.69 16.74
C ALA A 82 0.25 -6.30 18.14
N ILE A 83 0.66 -7.30 18.92
CA ILE A 83 1.24 -7.07 20.24
C ILE A 83 2.63 -6.47 20.05
N THR A 84 2.79 -5.20 20.42
CA THR A 84 4.11 -4.54 20.41
C THR A 84 4.87 -4.94 21.68
N PRO A 85 6.17 -5.26 21.60
CA PRO A 85 6.95 -5.60 22.78
C PRO A 85 6.92 -4.48 23.82
N SER A 86 6.82 -4.83 25.11
CA SER A 86 6.74 -3.87 26.22
C SER A 86 8.04 -3.09 26.43
N GLN A 87 9.17 -3.67 26.04
CA GLN A 87 10.48 -3.01 26.07
C GLN A 87 10.99 -2.83 24.65
N LYS A 88 11.47 -1.62 24.34
CA LYS A 88 12.22 -1.38 23.09
C LYS A 88 13.54 -2.13 23.19
N SER A 89 13.93 -2.82 22.11
CA SER A 89 15.34 -3.25 21.98
C SER A 89 16.21 -2.01 22.11
N LYS A 90 17.25 -2.09 22.95
CA LYS A 90 18.33 -1.10 22.95
C LYS A 90 19.05 -1.11 21.61
#